data_AF-A0A829F7G1-F1
#
_entry.id   AF-A0A829F7G1-F1
#
_cell.length_a   1.000
_cell.length_b   1.000
_cell.length_c   1.000
_cell.angle_alpha   90.00
_cell.angle_beta   90.00
_cell.angle_gamma   90.00
#
_symmetry.space_group_name_H-M   'P 1'
#
loop_
_entity.id
_entity.type
_entity.pdbx_description
1 polymer ?
#
loop_
_entity_poly.entity_id
_entity_poly.type
_entity_poly.pdbx_seq_one_letter_code
_entity_poly.pdbx_strand_id
1 'polypeptide(L)' 'MFSFSDVKMMYDWGCFTNEQVMVFVPLCITEEKADKIISKEESAS' A
#
# COMPACT_ATOMS: atom_id res chain seq x y z
N MET A 1 -4.97 -12.67 7.91
CA MET A 1 -5.38 -11.31 7.52
C MET A 1 -4.09 -10.51 7.39
N PHE A 2 -3.80 -9.98 6.21
CA PHE A 2 -2.56 -9.24 5.98
C PHE A 2 -2.55 -7.97 6.83
N SER A 3 -1.40 -7.63 7.40
CA SER A 3 -1.21 -6.38 8.12
C SER A 3 -0.82 -5.26 7.15
N PHE A 4 -0.91 -4.01 7.60
CA PHE A 4 -0.41 -2.86 6.84
C PHE A 4 1.03 -3.04 6.35
N SER A 5 1.90 -3.57 7.21
CA SER A 5 3.31 -3.80 6.88
C SER A 5 3.48 -4.84 5.77
N ASP A 6 2.65 -5.88 5.73
CA ASP A 6 2.70 -6.90 4.69
C ASP A 6 2.31 -6.32 3.32
N VAL A 7 1.23 -5.53 3.28
CA VAL A 7 0.76 -4.86 2.05
C VAL A 7 1.81 -3.86 1.56
N LYS A 8 2.41 -3.09 2.48
CA LYS A 8 3.50 -2.16 2.15
C LYS A 8 4.74 -2.87 1.61
N MET A 9 5.19 -3.95 2.26
CA MET A 9 6.37 -4.70 1.85
C MET A 9 6.19 -5.30 0.45
N MET A 10 5.01 -5.87 0.17
CA MET A 10 4.68 -6.42 -1.14
C MET A 10 4.55 -5.33 -2.22
N TYR A 11 4.03 -4.14 -1.88
CA TYR A 11 4.01 -3.00 -2.78
C TYR A 11 5.43 -2.47 -3.07
N ASP A 12 6.28 -2.35 -2.04
CA ASP A 12 7.68 -1.95 -2.19
C ASP A 12 8.48 -2.96 -3.05
N TRP A 13 8.13 -4.25 -2.99
CA TRP A 13 8.68 -5.29 -3.87
C TRP A 13 8.11 -5.28 -5.30
N GLY A 14 7.17 -4.39 -5.60
CA GLY A 14 6.52 -4.32 -6.90
C GLY A 14 5.53 -5.47 -7.16
N CYS A 15 5.16 -6.23 -6.13
CA CYS A 15 4.17 -7.30 -6.24
C CYS A 15 2.74 -6.75 -6.35
N PHE A 16 2.49 -5.53 -5.87
CA PHE A 16 1.21 -4.85 -5.95
C PHE A 16 1.31 -3.52 -6.68
N THR A 17 0.28 -3.22 -7.48
CA THR A 17 0.04 -1.90 -8.08
C THR A 17 -0.85 -1.06 -7.15
N ASN A 18 -0.96 0.24 -7.43
CA ASN A 18 -1.82 1.15 -6.65
C ASN A 18 -3.27 0.64 -6.56
N GLU A 19 -3.80 0.14 -7.67
CA GLU A 19 -5.14 -0.46 -7.72
C GLU A 19 -5.26 -1.71 -6.85
N GLN A 20 -4.23 -2.57 -6.84
CA GLN A 20 -4.20 -3.75 -5.97
C GLN A 20 -4.14 -3.37 -4.49
N VAL A 21 -3.43 -2.29 -4.13
CA VAL A 21 -3.40 -1.78 -2.74
C VAL A 21 -4.81 -1.32 -2.31
N MET A 22 -5.57 -0.68 -3.20
CA MET A 22 -6.93 -0.22 -2.90
C MET A 22 -7.92 -1.37 -2.65
N VAL A 23 -7.70 -2.58 -3.19
CA VAL A 23 -8.54 -3.76 -2.88
C VAL A 23 -8.42 -4.16 -1.41
N PHE A 24 -7.31 -3.85 -0.75
CA PHE A 24 -7.14 -4.10 0.68
C PHE A 24 -7.89 -3.10 1.56
N VAL A 25 -8.52 -2.07 0.98
CA VAL A 25 -9.46 -1.18 1.66
C VAL A 25 -10.90 -1.65 1.43
N PRO A 26 -11.73 -1.83 2.48
CA PRO A 26 -11.44 -1.76 3.92
C PRO A 26 -11.02 -3.11 4.51
N LEU A 27 -10.69 -4.09 3.66
CA LEU A 27 -10.48 -5.49 4.06
C LEU A 27 -9.42 -5.65 5.15
N CYS A 28 -8.26 -5.01 4.98
CA CYS A 28 -7.07 -5.19 5.82
C CYS A 28 -6.43 -3.85 6.22
N ILE A 29 -6.63 -2.80 5.44
CA ILE A 29 -6.10 -1.44 5.67
C ILE A 29 -7.19 -0.39 5.46
N THR A 30 -6.95 0.81 5.98
CA THR A 30 -7.83 1.98 5.77
C THR A 30 -7.39 2.78 4.55
N GLU A 31 -8.27 3.64 4.03
CA GLU A 31 -7.93 4.56 2.93
C GLU A 31 -6.68 5.40 3.26
N GLU A 32 -6.57 5.95 4.47
CA GLU A 32 -5.38 6.70 4.91
C GLU A 32 -4.10 5.87 4.84
N LYS A 33 -4.18 4.57 5.13
CA LYS A 33 -3.03 3.67 5.05
C LYS A 33 -2.69 3.31 3.62
N ALA A 34 -3.70 3.09 2.76
CA ALA A 34 -3.49 2.88 1.34
C ALA A 34 -2.83 4.10 0.68
N ASP A 35 -3.29 5.30 1.03
CA ASP A 35 -2.68 6.55 0.58
C ASP A 35 -1.21 6.64 0.97
N LYS A 36 -0.84 6.33 2.23
CA LYS A 36 0.58 6.28 2.66
C LYS A 36 1.45 5.26 1.92
N ILE A 37 0.85 4.22 1.34
CA ILE A 37 1.59 3.21 0.54
C ILE A 37 1.75 3.71 -0.90
N ILE A 38 0.68 4.26 -1.47
CA ILE A 38 0.58 4.67 -2.88
C ILE A 38 1.26 6.02 -3.13
N SER A 39 1.01 6.99 -2.24
CA SER A 39 1.73 8.25 -2.10
C SER A 39 3.12 7.91 -1.58
N LYS A 40 3.92 7.31 -2.45
CA LYS A 40 5.37 7.32 -2.37
C LYS A 40 5.72 8.78 -2.17
N GLU A 41 6.18 9.13 -0.97
CA GLU A 41 6.92 10.36 -0.76
C GLU A 41 7.88 10.45 -1.96
N GLU A 42 7.72 11.48 -2.79
CA GLU A 42 8.66 11.83 -3.86
C GLU A 42 9.99 12.20 -3.20
N SER A 43 10.62 11.24 -2.55
CA SER A 43 11.90 11.37 -1.90
C SER A 43 12.95 11.02 -2.94
N ALA A 44 13.32 12.10 -3.63
CA ALA A 44 14.61 12.42 -4.25
C ALA A 44 14.93 11.86 -5.65
N SER A 45 14.96 12.82 -6.59
CA SER A 45 16.06 13.16 -7.52
C SER A 45 16.87 12.06 -8.19
#